data_AF-A0A844M6T0-F1
#
_entry.id   AF-A0A844M6T0-F1
#
_cell.length_a   1.000
_cell.length_b   1.000
_cell.length_c   1.000
_cell.angle_alpha   90.00
_cell.angle_beta   90.00
_cell.angle_gamma   90.00
#
_symmetry.space_group_name_H-M   'P 1'
#
loop_
_entity.id
_entity.type
_entity.pdbx_description
1 polymer ?
#
loop_
_entity_poly.entity_id
_entity_poly.type
_entity_poly.pdbx_seq_one_letter_code
_entity_poly.pdbx_strand_id
1 'polypeptide(L)'
;MNVLIILGEVIFLIVIFSLLNWLTSIIFKQSAKVSWLQGRTTNITFLHRSISRLLILISVIMCLVLIGVNGMVIYRGGNVQEFQLNLLRSLPTQFWKNFITASLKTVALLMLVNISIAPLSRTIDGVCDYAKKVDQIKANDESVEAFFKVLKRIIIHTIWINSAILCANFLYLPNIVAEYISIALKIYITVTVGLLIVKAVATIVDTLDALSLKYSSSNNILKLYERLRHLIPLLKKCLEYVLYVGIVNLVVPEIAPIAWISSYTPNIVQIIGVFFISNVLIEVAYFILDEFYLKATDATGIQRQKRLTLIPLIRSFAKYFIYFTAAVTVLKLIGIDPAPILAGAGIVGIAVGLGAQNLINDVVCGFFILFENYYLVGDYIEAGKLEERNIEGIVEAIELRTTHVRHPDGQLQIIRNGDIGSIVNFSKQYIYARVEIRVSYDSNLDRVYRLVEKVGEQLKIDEPDILEPTRVAGIENFGDNHLLLLILTKVKPGKHLHIQRVLRKILKDTFNQEEIEIYGSSKNS
;
A
#
# COMPACT_ATOMS: atom_id res chain seq x y z
N MET A 1 -14.39 77.55 -37.88
CA MET A 1 -15.34 76.58 -38.47
C MET A 1 -15.17 75.18 -37.89
N ASN A 2 -13.97 74.59 -37.91
CA ASN A 2 -13.71 73.23 -37.40
C ASN A 2 -14.08 73.00 -35.92
N VAL A 3 -13.90 73.99 -35.04
CA VAL A 3 -14.25 73.89 -33.60
C VAL A 3 -15.76 73.76 -33.38
N LEU A 4 -16.58 74.46 -34.17
CA LEU A 4 -18.04 74.38 -34.10
C LEU A 4 -18.56 73.02 -34.59
N ILE A 5 -17.89 72.42 -35.58
CA ILE A 5 -18.21 71.08 -36.09
C ILE A 5 -17.90 70.01 -35.01
N ILE A 6 -16.73 70.08 -34.38
CA ILE A 6 -16.36 69.17 -33.29
C ILE A 6 -17.32 69.30 -32.09
N LEU A 7 -17.71 70.53 -31.73
CA LEU A 7 -18.70 70.75 -30.68
C LEU A 7 -20.06 70.15 -31.05
N GLY A 8 -20.52 70.33 -32.28
CA GLY A 8 -21.75 69.73 -32.78
C GLY A 8 -21.74 68.20 -32.72
N GLU A 9 -20.61 67.56 -33.02
CA GLU A 9 -20.44 66.10 -32.97
C GLU A 9 -20.42 65.54 -31.56
N VAL A 10 -19.70 66.20 -30.64
CA VAL A 10 -19.69 65.81 -29.24
C VAL A 10 -21.10 65.91 -28.67
N ILE A 11 -21.84 66.97 -29.00
CA ILE A 11 -23.26 67.11 -28.61
C ILE A 11 -24.10 65.99 -29.23
N PHE A 12 -23.93 65.70 -30.51
CA PHE A 12 -24.66 64.63 -31.20
C PHE A 12 -24.40 63.25 -30.59
N LEU A 13 -23.15 62.94 -30.25
CA LEU A 13 -22.74 61.69 -29.62
C LEU A 13 -23.34 61.56 -28.21
N ILE A 14 -23.28 62.64 -27.41
CA ILE A 14 -23.93 62.69 -26.09
C ILE A 14 -25.44 62.46 -26.20
N VAL A 15 -26.11 63.08 -27.18
CA VAL A 15 -27.55 62.91 -27.40
C VAL A 15 -27.89 61.46 -27.77
N ILE A 16 -27.11 60.83 -28.65
CA ILE A 16 -27.31 59.41 -29.01
C ILE A 16 -27.15 58.49 -27.80
N PHE A 17 -26.08 58.64 -27.02
CA PHE A 17 -25.85 57.78 -25.86
C PHE A 17 -26.87 58.03 -24.74
N SER A 18 -27.35 59.28 -24.58
CA SER A 18 -28.45 59.60 -23.68
C SER A 18 -29.77 58.96 -24.14
N LEU A 19 -30.08 58.99 -25.43
CA LEU A 19 -31.22 58.28 -26.01
C LEU A 19 -31.12 56.76 -25.80
N LEU A 20 -29.94 56.17 -25.98
CA LEU A 20 -29.69 54.76 -25.73
C LEU A 20 -29.89 54.38 -24.25
N ASN A 21 -29.44 55.24 -23.34
CA ASN A 21 -29.65 55.08 -21.90
C ASN A 21 -31.14 55.20 -21.51
N TRP A 22 -31.87 56.11 -22.17
CA TRP A 22 -33.31 56.25 -21.99
C TRP A 22 -34.08 55.02 -22.51
N LEU A 23 -33.70 54.51 -23.68
CA LEU A 23 -34.33 53.35 -24.31
C LEU A 23 -34.07 52.07 -23.51
N THR A 24 -32.86 51.90 -22.99
CA THR A 24 -32.55 50.80 -22.04
C THR A 24 -33.38 50.92 -20.76
N SER A 25 -33.56 52.11 -20.19
CA SER A 25 -34.48 52.33 -19.05
C SER A 25 -35.93 51.88 -19.33
N ILE A 26 -36.45 52.13 -20.54
CA ILE A 26 -37.79 51.67 -20.94
C ILE A 26 -37.87 50.14 -20.99
N ILE A 27 -36.91 49.49 -21.64
CA ILE A 27 -36.86 48.03 -21.75
C ILE A 27 -36.78 47.39 -20.36
N PHE A 28 -35.96 47.95 -19.47
CA PHE A 28 -35.84 47.46 -18.10
C PHE A 28 -37.15 47.65 -17.30
N LYS A 29 -37.83 48.79 -17.43
CA LYS A 29 -39.16 49.03 -16.82
C LYS A 29 -40.24 48.07 -17.34
N GLN A 30 -40.22 47.71 -18.62
CA GLN A 30 -41.15 46.74 -19.19
C GLN A 30 -40.83 45.31 -18.74
N SER A 31 -39.55 44.94 -18.68
CA SER A 31 -39.11 43.61 -18.22
C SER A 31 -39.45 43.34 -16.75
N ALA A 32 -39.49 44.38 -15.91
CA ALA A 32 -39.87 44.28 -14.51
C ALA A 32 -41.38 44.04 -14.29
N LYS A 33 -42.24 44.24 -15.31
CA LYS A 33 -43.68 43.99 -15.24
C LYS A 33 -44.07 42.54 -15.54
N VAL A 34 -43.14 41.71 -16.03
CA VAL A 34 -43.40 40.32 -16.40
C VAL A 34 -43.45 39.44 -15.15
N SER A 35 -44.53 38.67 -14.97
CA SER A 35 -44.85 37.90 -13.75
C SER A 35 -43.76 36.91 -13.32
N TRP A 36 -42.96 36.39 -14.27
CA TRP A 36 -41.85 35.47 -14.00
C TRP A 36 -40.55 36.16 -13.52
N LEU A 37 -40.45 37.49 -13.60
CA LEU A 37 -39.26 38.28 -13.21
C LEU A 37 -39.42 39.05 -11.88
N GLN A 38 -40.62 39.05 -11.28
CA GLN A 38 -40.92 39.78 -10.04
C GLN A 38 -40.04 39.39 -8.84
N GLY A 39 -39.50 38.16 -8.80
CA GLY A 39 -38.60 37.68 -7.74
C GLY A 39 -37.13 38.11 -7.85
N ARG A 40 -36.72 38.77 -8.95
CA ARG A 40 -35.31 39.17 -9.22
C ARG A 40 -35.13 40.69 -9.38
N THR A 41 -36.08 41.49 -8.91
CA THR A 41 -36.14 42.96 -9.10
C THR A 41 -34.90 43.71 -8.61
N THR A 42 -34.26 43.25 -7.53
CA THR A 42 -33.00 43.80 -7.01
C THR A 42 -31.82 43.61 -7.96
N ASN A 43 -31.69 42.43 -8.58
CA ASN A 43 -30.65 42.19 -9.59
C ASN A 43 -30.90 42.96 -10.89
N ILE A 44 -32.17 43.13 -11.28
CA ILE A 44 -32.56 43.87 -12.50
C ILE A 44 -32.20 45.36 -12.36
N THR A 45 -32.47 45.96 -11.19
CA THR A 45 -32.13 47.36 -10.91
C THR A 45 -30.61 47.58 -10.81
N PHE A 46 -29.87 46.63 -10.21
CA PHE A 46 -28.41 46.68 -10.19
C PHE A 46 -27.80 46.58 -11.60
N LEU A 47 -28.31 45.66 -12.42
CA LEU A 47 -27.86 45.48 -13.81
C LEU A 47 -28.13 46.74 -14.65
N HIS A 48 -29.32 47.33 -14.51
CA HIS A 48 -29.64 48.59 -15.18
C HIS A 48 -28.69 49.71 -14.79
N ARG A 49 -28.39 49.87 -13.49
CA ARG A 49 -27.46 50.90 -13.00
C ARG A 49 -26.03 50.67 -13.49
N SER A 50 -25.62 49.42 -13.67
CA SER A 50 -24.29 49.09 -14.20
C SER A 50 -24.20 49.33 -15.72
N ILE A 51 -25.23 48.95 -16.49
CA ILE A 51 -25.32 49.25 -17.93
C ILE A 51 -25.35 50.75 -18.17
N SER A 52 -26.13 51.50 -17.37
CA SER A 52 -26.22 52.96 -17.48
C SER A 52 -24.86 53.64 -17.21
N ARG A 53 -24.14 53.21 -16.18
CA ARG A 53 -22.78 53.71 -15.89
C ARG A 53 -21.79 53.37 -17.01
N LEU A 54 -21.85 52.17 -17.57
CA LEU A 54 -21.01 51.77 -18.70
C LEU A 54 -21.31 52.59 -19.96
N LEU A 55 -22.59 52.82 -20.28
CA LEU A 55 -22.98 53.65 -21.43
C LEU A 55 -22.47 55.09 -21.30
N ILE A 56 -22.57 55.68 -20.10
CA ILE A 56 -22.02 57.01 -19.83
C ILE A 56 -20.50 57.01 -19.96
N LEU A 57 -19.82 56.02 -19.39
CA LEU A 57 -18.36 55.91 -19.45
C LEU A 57 -17.86 55.72 -20.88
N ILE A 58 -18.52 54.87 -21.67
CA ILE A 58 -18.24 54.68 -23.11
C ILE A 58 -18.51 55.97 -23.87
N SER A 59 -19.60 56.67 -23.58
CA SER A 59 -19.90 57.98 -24.20
C SER A 59 -18.80 58.99 -23.93
N VAL A 60 -18.29 59.08 -22.70
CA VAL A 60 -17.20 59.99 -22.34
C VAL A 60 -15.89 59.60 -23.04
N ILE A 61 -15.53 58.31 -23.04
CA ILE A 61 -14.34 57.82 -23.74
C ILE A 61 -14.44 58.11 -25.24
N MET A 62 -15.59 57.85 -25.87
CA MET A 62 -15.81 58.13 -27.28
C MET A 62 -15.75 59.63 -27.59
N CYS A 63 -16.26 60.50 -26.71
CA CYS A 63 -16.09 61.95 -26.85
C CYS A 63 -14.61 62.35 -26.78
N LEU A 64 -13.85 61.80 -25.84
CA LEU A 64 -12.41 62.08 -25.70
C LEU A 64 -11.60 61.59 -26.90
N VAL A 65 -11.90 60.38 -27.40
CA VAL A 65 -11.27 59.83 -28.61
C VAL A 65 -11.62 60.69 -29.83
N LEU A 66 -12.88 61.10 -29.97
CA LEU A 66 -13.33 61.95 -31.07
C LEU A 66 -12.62 63.31 -31.04
N ILE A 67 -12.53 63.95 -29.87
CA ILE A 67 -11.78 65.20 -29.68
C ILE A 67 -10.28 64.99 -30.00
N GLY A 68 -9.68 63.90 -29.54
CA GLY A 68 -8.27 63.58 -29.77
C GLY A 68 -7.94 63.33 -31.24
N VAL A 69 -8.75 62.52 -31.93
CA VAL A 69 -8.61 62.23 -33.37
C VAL A 69 -8.81 63.50 -34.20
N ASN A 70 -9.87 64.27 -33.93
CA ASN A 70 -10.12 65.53 -34.63
C ASN A 70 -9.02 66.57 -34.34
N GLY A 71 -8.48 66.61 -33.12
CA GLY A 71 -7.34 67.45 -32.76
C GLY A 71 -6.06 67.09 -33.52
N MET A 72 -5.79 65.79 -33.70
CA MET A 72 -4.66 65.29 -34.49
C MET A 72 -4.79 65.63 -35.98
N VAL A 73 -6.00 65.60 -36.54
CA VAL A 73 -6.28 65.98 -37.93
C VAL A 73 -6.04 67.48 -38.15
N ILE A 74 -6.46 68.33 -37.20
CA ILE A 74 -6.20 69.78 -37.23
C ILE A 74 -4.70 70.07 -37.13
N TYR A 75 -3.97 69.39 -36.23
CA TYR A 75 -2.52 69.56 -36.07
C TYR A 75 -1.73 69.20 -37.32
N ARG A 76 -2.18 68.21 -38.10
CA ARG A 76 -1.58 67.83 -39.39
C ARG A 76 -1.99 68.75 -40.56
N GLY A 77 -2.75 69.83 -40.31
CA GLY A 77 -3.21 70.77 -41.32
C GLY A 77 -4.37 70.26 -42.19
N GLY A 78 -5.03 69.17 -41.80
CA GLY A 78 -6.14 68.56 -42.55
C GLY A 78 -7.50 69.22 -42.26
N ASN A 79 -8.42 69.15 -43.24
CA ASN A 79 -9.79 69.58 -43.04
C ASN A 79 -10.62 68.49 -42.35
N VAL A 80 -11.11 68.76 -41.14
CA VAL A 80 -11.89 67.82 -40.30
C VAL A 80 -13.12 67.31 -41.02
N GLN A 81 -13.82 68.19 -41.75
CA GLN A 81 -15.04 67.85 -42.46
C GLN A 81 -14.79 66.85 -43.60
N GLU A 82 -13.65 66.97 -44.28
CA GLU A 82 -13.27 66.09 -45.39
C GLU A 82 -12.78 64.73 -44.89
N PHE A 83 -12.03 64.70 -43.78
CA PHE A 83 -11.63 63.46 -43.10
C PHE A 83 -12.85 62.65 -42.64
N GLN A 84 -13.87 63.31 -42.10
CA GLN A 84 -15.08 62.66 -41.60
C GLN A 84 -16.02 62.23 -42.71
N LEU A 85 -16.21 63.04 -43.75
CA LEU A 85 -16.97 62.61 -44.93
C LEU A 85 -16.30 61.41 -45.59
N ASN A 86 -14.97 61.35 -45.60
CA ASN A 86 -14.23 60.17 -46.04
C ASN A 86 -14.38 59.00 -45.08
N LEU A 87 -14.35 59.20 -43.75
CA LEU A 87 -14.58 58.14 -42.76
C LEU A 87 -15.99 57.54 -42.92
N LEU A 88 -17.02 58.39 -43.05
CA LEU A 88 -18.41 57.98 -43.21
C LEU A 88 -18.65 57.29 -44.55
N ARG A 89 -18.03 57.76 -45.65
CA ARG A 89 -18.07 57.10 -46.96
C ARG A 89 -17.24 55.82 -47.01
N SER A 90 -16.19 55.71 -46.20
CA SER A 90 -15.34 54.52 -46.11
C SER A 90 -15.97 53.38 -45.32
N LEU A 91 -17.09 53.63 -44.62
CA LEU A 91 -17.86 52.59 -43.94
C LEU A 91 -18.79 51.91 -44.95
N PRO A 92 -18.46 50.69 -45.43
CA PRO A 92 -19.30 49.98 -46.38
C PRO A 92 -20.66 49.68 -45.75
N THR A 93 -21.73 49.63 -46.56
CA THR A 93 -23.08 49.24 -46.12
C THR A 93 -23.10 47.86 -45.41
N GLN A 94 -22.10 47.03 -45.68
CA GLN A 94 -21.87 45.75 -45.01
C GLN A 94 -21.53 45.89 -43.52
N PHE A 95 -20.84 46.95 -43.10
CA PHE A 95 -20.53 47.20 -41.70
C PHE A 95 -21.79 47.36 -40.86
N TRP A 96 -22.74 48.19 -41.32
CA TRP A 96 -24.01 48.41 -40.64
C TRP A 96 -24.88 47.15 -40.57
N LYS A 97 -24.91 46.35 -41.65
CA LYS A 97 -25.58 45.04 -41.64
C LYS A 97 -24.95 44.08 -40.63
N ASN A 98 -23.62 44.02 -40.55
CA ASN A 98 -22.90 43.18 -39.59
C ASN A 98 -23.13 43.65 -38.15
N PHE A 99 -23.13 44.96 -37.89
CA PHE A 99 -23.35 45.51 -36.54
C PHE A 99 -24.76 45.25 -36.02
N ILE A 100 -25.79 45.45 -36.85
CA ILE A 100 -27.19 45.20 -36.49
C ILE A 100 -27.43 43.70 -36.26
N THR A 101 -26.92 42.84 -37.16
CA THR A 101 -27.06 41.38 -37.01
C THR A 101 -26.31 40.85 -35.80
N ALA A 102 -25.11 41.37 -35.52
CA ALA A 102 -24.35 41.09 -34.30
C ALA A 102 -25.15 41.45 -33.05
N SER A 103 -25.63 42.70 -32.95
CA SER A 103 -26.40 43.19 -31.80
C SER A 103 -27.66 42.35 -31.56
N LEU A 104 -28.39 42.00 -32.63
CA LEU A 104 -29.58 41.16 -32.54
C LEU A 104 -29.27 39.74 -32.04
N LYS A 105 -28.22 39.09 -32.58
CA LYS A 105 -27.75 37.77 -32.13
C LYS A 105 -27.35 37.78 -30.66
N THR A 106 -26.68 38.85 -30.22
CA THR A 106 -26.23 39.04 -28.84
C THR A 106 -27.41 39.11 -27.87
N VAL A 107 -28.42 39.95 -28.19
CA VAL A 107 -29.63 40.09 -27.37
C VAL A 107 -30.46 38.80 -27.34
N ALA A 108 -30.63 38.15 -28.50
CA ALA A 108 -31.36 36.89 -28.61
C ALA A 108 -30.71 35.77 -27.79
N LEU A 109 -29.37 35.65 -27.84
CA LEU A 109 -28.62 34.67 -27.07
C LEU A 109 -28.79 34.89 -25.56
N LEU A 110 -28.66 36.13 -25.08
CA LEU A 110 -28.81 36.45 -23.66
C LEU A 110 -30.23 36.19 -23.14
N MET A 111 -31.25 36.48 -23.94
CA MET A 111 -32.64 36.13 -23.60
C MET A 111 -32.84 34.62 -23.50
N LEU A 112 -32.34 33.87 -24.48
CA LEU A 112 -32.43 32.40 -24.51
C LEU A 112 -31.78 31.80 -23.27
N VAL A 113 -30.56 32.23 -22.94
CA VAL A 113 -29.81 31.79 -21.77
C VAL A 113 -30.57 32.05 -20.47
N ASN A 114 -31.13 33.25 -20.30
CA ASN A 114 -31.87 33.60 -19.09
C ASN A 114 -33.14 32.73 -18.93
N ILE A 115 -33.84 32.43 -20.04
CA ILE A 115 -35.01 31.54 -20.04
C ILE A 115 -34.61 30.10 -19.70
N SER A 116 -33.50 29.59 -20.24
CA SER A 116 -33.02 28.22 -20.01
C SER A 116 -32.55 27.94 -18.57
N ILE A 117 -32.14 28.95 -17.81
CA ILE A 117 -31.60 28.75 -16.44
C ILE A 117 -32.66 28.25 -15.44
N ALA A 118 -33.90 28.71 -15.53
CA ALA A 118 -34.93 28.28 -14.57
C ALA A 118 -35.38 26.82 -14.69
N PRO A 119 -35.69 26.26 -15.88
CA PRO A 119 -36.01 24.84 -16.00
C PRO A 119 -34.81 23.98 -15.56
N LEU A 120 -33.59 24.38 -15.93
CA LEU A 120 -32.36 23.68 -15.54
C LEU A 120 -32.13 23.66 -14.02
N SER A 121 -32.39 24.80 -13.35
CA SER A 121 -32.36 24.87 -11.88
C SER A 121 -33.35 23.87 -11.27
N ARG A 122 -34.59 23.84 -11.77
CA ARG A 122 -35.64 22.96 -11.23
C ARG A 122 -35.32 21.49 -11.43
N THR A 123 -34.76 21.11 -12.57
CA THR A 123 -34.37 19.72 -12.83
C THR A 123 -33.26 19.27 -11.88
N ILE A 124 -32.26 20.13 -11.61
CA ILE A 124 -31.17 19.80 -10.68
C ILE A 124 -31.70 19.64 -9.26
N ASP A 125 -32.60 20.53 -8.81
CA ASP A 125 -33.22 20.45 -7.49
C ASP A 125 -34.04 19.15 -7.35
N GLY A 126 -34.80 18.76 -8.39
CA GLY A 126 -35.54 17.48 -8.41
C GLY A 126 -34.66 16.23 -8.38
N VAL A 127 -33.49 16.26 -9.04
CA VAL A 127 -32.52 15.14 -8.98
C VAL A 127 -31.89 15.05 -7.59
N CYS A 128 -31.60 16.19 -6.94
CA CYS A 128 -31.11 16.23 -5.56
C CYS A 128 -32.10 15.54 -4.60
N ASP A 129 -33.40 15.88 -4.71
CA ASP A 129 -34.45 15.30 -3.89
C ASP A 129 -34.63 13.79 -4.14
N TYR A 130 -34.44 13.35 -5.40
CA TYR A 130 -34.45 11.93 -5.72
C TYR A 130 -33.25 11.19 -5.11
N ALA A 131 -32.03 11.76 -5.21
CA ALA A 131 -30.82 11.16 -4.65
C ALA A 131 -30.91 10.98 -3.13
N LYS A 132 -31.42 11.98 -2.40
CA LYS A 132 -31.64 11.89 -0.95
C LYS A 132 -32.62 10.78 -0.55
N LYS A 133 -33.66 10.55 -1.36
CA LYS A 133 -34.63 9.46 -1.12
C LYS A 133 -34.01 8.06 -1.30
N VAL A 134 -33.02 7.92 -2.18
CA VAL A 134 -32.34 6.65 -2.45
C VAL A 134 -31.31 6.33 -1.35
N ASP A 135 -30.64 7.32 -0.77
CA ASP A 135 -29.49 7.09 0.12
C ASP A 135 -29.86 6.49 1.50
N GLN A 136 -31.11 6.58 1.97
CA GLN A 136 -31.61 6.06 3.28
C GLN A 136 -30.81 6.43 4.55
N ILE A 137 -29.64 7.06 4.45
CA ILE A 137 -28.71 7.41 5.52
C ILE A 137 -28.72 8.93 5.67
N LYS A 138 -29.52 9.43 6.63
CA LYS A 138 -29.66 10.88 6.91
C LYS A 138 -28.34 11.62 7.16
N ALA A 139 -27.30 10.91 7.62
CA ALA A 139 -25.99 11.50 7.91
C ALA A 139 -25.28 12.06 6.66
N ASN A 140 -25.71 11.67 5.45
CA ASN A 140 -25.09 12.10 4.20
C ASN A 140 -25.92 13.13 3.40
N ASP A 141 -27.14 13.44 3.84
CA ASP A 141 -28.04 14.36 3.14
C ASP A 141 -27.45 15.77 2.98
N GLU A 142 -26.67 16.23 3.96
CA GLU A 142 -25.97 17.53 3.92
C GLU A 142 -24.86 17.54 2.86
N SER A 143 -24.08 16.46 2.76
CA SER A 143 -23.02 16.29 1.75
C SER A 143 -23.60 16.26 0.34
N VAL A 144 -24.69 15.52 0.14
CA VAL A 144 -25.40 15.43 -1.15
C VAL A 144 -25.97 16.79 -1.53
N GLU A 145 -26.62 17.50 -0.62
CA GLU A 145 -27.16 18.84 -0.89
C GLU A 145 -26.05 19.85 -1.21
N ALA A 146 -24.95 19.82 -0.45
CA ALA A 146 -23.79 20.67 -0.70
C ALA A 146 -23.19 20.42 -2.09
N PHE A 147 -23.12 19.16 -2.53
CA PHE A 147 -22.67 18.79 -3.88
C PHE A 147 -23.58 19.38 -4.96
N PHE A 148 -24.89 19.14 -4.89
CA PHE A 148 -25.84 19.63 -5.90
C PHE A 148 -25.92 21.16 -5.95
N LYS A 149 -25.77 21.84 -4.80
CA LYS A 149 -25.69 23.30 -4.73
C LYS A 149 -24.44 23.85 -5.44
N VAL A 150 -23.32 23.15 -5.35
CA VAL A 150 -22.09 23.51 -6.08
C VAL A 150 -22.27 23.21 -7.57
N LEU A 151 -22.76 22.02 -7.94
CA LEU A 151 -23.03 21.62 -9.33
C LEU A 151 -23.92 22.65 -10.05
N LYS A 152 -25.03 23.06 -9.42
CA LYS A 152 -25.95 24.08 -9.92
C LYS A 152 -25.25 25.41 -10.20
N ARG A 153 -24.41 25.86 -9.27
CA ARG A 153 -23.64 27.11 -9.42
C ARG A 153 -22.67 27.04 -10.60
N ILE A 154 -21.98 25.91 -10.75
CA ILE A 154 -21.03 25.69 -11.84
C ILE A 154 -21.74 25.72 -13.19
N ILE A 155 -22.82 24.96 -13.34
CA ILE A 155 -23.59 24.90 -14.59
C ILE A 155 -24.08 26.30 -15.00
N ILE A 156 -24.64 27.06 -14.05
CA ILE A 156 -25.15 28.42 -14.33
C ILE A 156 -24.02 29.37 -14.74
N HIS A 157 -22.89 29.37 -14.03
CA HIS A 157 -21.75 30.23 -14.39
C HIS A 157 -21.14 29.83 -15.74
N THR A 158 -20.98 28.52 -16.01
CA THR A 158 -20.48 28.03 -17.29
C THR A 158 -21.36 28.47 -18.46
N ILE A 159 -22.69 28.43 -18.30
CA ILE A 159 -23.62 28.91 -19.34
C ILE A 159 -23.45 30.43 -19.54
N TRP A 160 -23.40 31.22 -18.46
CA TRP A 160 -23.22 32.68 -18.58
C TRP A 160 -21.91 33.08 -19.23
N ILE A 161 -20.80 32.44 -18.86
CA ILE A 161 -19.49 32.81 -19.41
C ILE A 161 -19.34 32.33 -20.86
N ASN A 162 -19.85 31.14 -21.22
CA ASN A 162 -19.91 30.73 -22.64
C ASN A 162 -20.74 31.70 -23.48
N SER A 163 -21.84 32.20 -22.92
CA SER A 163 -22.67 33.20 -23.59
C SER A 163 -21.92 34.51 -23.78
N ALA A 164 -21.11 34.93 -22.80
CA ALA A 164 -20.25 36.11 -22.92
C ALA A 164 -19.20 35.98 -24.03
N ILE A 165 -18.61 34.79 -24.23
CA ILE A 165 -17.67 34.52 -25.33
C ILE A 165 -18.37 34.60 -26.70
N LEU A 166 -19.54 33.96 -26.83
CA LEU A 166 -20.32 34.01 -28.07
C LEU A 166 -20.75 35.45 -28.39
N CYS A 167 -21.14 36.22 -27.39
CA CYS A 167 -21.39 37.65 -27.52
C CYS A 167 -20.13 38.41 -28.01
N ALA A 168 -18.96 38.11 -27.44
CA ALA A 168 -17.71 38.75 -27.86
C ALA A 168 -17.35 38.45 -29.33
N ASN A 169 -17.56 37.21 -29.77
CA ASN A 169 -17.37 36.79 -31.16
C ASN A 169 -18.38 37.46 -32.11
N PHE A 170 -19.65 37.58 -31.68
CA PHE A 170 -20.67 38.28 -32.48
C PHE A 170 -20.35 39.76 -32.63
N LEU A 171 -19.76 40.40 -31.61
CA LEU A 171 -19.38 41.81 -31.62
C LEU A 171 -18.08 42.11 -32.40
N TYR A 172 -17.49 41.12 -33.09
CA TYR A 172 -16.26 41.26 -33.87
C TYR A 172 -15.11 41.92 -33.08
N LEU A 173 -15.01 41.61 -31.78
CA LEU A 173 -13.87 42.05 -30.96
C LEU A 173 -12.55 41.49 -31.51
N PRO A 174 -11.41 42.17 -31.27
CA PRO A 174 -10.10 41.67 -31.69
C PRO A 174 -9.89 40.22 -31.20
N ASN A 175 -9.37 39.35 -32.08
CA ASN A 175 -9.22 37.91 -31.80
C ASN A 175 -8.48 37.62 -30.48
N ILE A 176 -7.52 38.48 -30.12
CA ILE A 176 -6.78 38.44 -28.85
C ILE A 176 -7.71 38.48 -27.62
N VAL A 177 -8.75 39.32 -27.64
CA VAL A 177 -9.69 39.44 -26.52
C VAL A 177 -10.54 38.17 -26.40
N ALA A 178 -11.01 37.61 -27.52
CA ALA A 178 -11.78 36.38 -27.52
C ALA A 178 -10.93 35.17 -27.05
N GLU A 179 -9.66 35.11 -27.43
CA GLU A 179 -8.71 34.07 -27.05
C GLU A 179 -8.45 34.09 -25.53
N TYR A 180 -8.13 35.25 -24.94
CA TYR A 180 -7.90 35.35 -23.50
C TYR A 180 -9.16 35.05 -22.66
N ILE A 181 -10.34 35.47 -23.11
CA ILE A 181 -11.61 35.13 -22.43
C ILE A 181 -11.87 33.62 -22.51
N SER A 182 -11.54 32.97 -23.63
CA SER A 182 -11.67 31.51 -23.78
C SER A 182 -10.73 30.75 -22.82
N ILE A 183 -9.46 31.16 -22.73
CA ILE A 183 -8.49 30.58 -21.80
C ILE A 183 -8.96 30.75 -20.35
N ALA A 184 -9.37 31.96 -19.96
CA ALA A 184 -9.88 32.23 -18.62
C ALA A 184 -11.11 31.37 -18.27
N LEU A 185 -12.01 31.16 -19.24
CA LEU A 185 -13.17 30.29 -19.06
C LEU A 185 -12.76 28.82 -18.89
N LYS A 186 -11.88 28.30 -19.75
CA LYS A 186 -11.39 26.92 -19.64
C LYS A 186 -10.80 26.69 -18.24
N ILE A 187 -9.96 27.60 -17.77
CA ILE A 187 -9.37 27.54 -16.42
C ILE A 187 -10.48 27.52 -15.36
N TYR A 188 -11.45 28.43 -15.44
CA TYR A 188 -12.55 28.50 -14.49
C TYR A 188 -13.37 27.19 -14.45
N ILE A 189 -13.71 26.63 -15.61
CA ILE A 189 -14.46 25.36 -15.72
C ILE A 189 -13.64 24.22 -15.14
N THR A 190 -12.38 24.06 -15.56
CA THR A 190 -11.50 22.98 -15.10
C THR A 190 -11.33 23.01 -13.58
N VAL A 191 -11.09 24.19 -13.00
CA VAL A 191 -10.96 24.33 -11.53
C VAL A 191 -12.27 24.00 -10.84
N THR A 192 -13.39 24.55 -11.29
CA THR A 192 -14.68 24.36 -10.61
C THR A 192 -15.19 22.92 -10.71
N VAL A 193 -15.10 22.31 -11.89
CA VAL A 193 -15.44 20.89 -12.11
C VAL A 193 -14.50 20.00 -11.29
N GLY A 194 -13.20 20.31 -11.28
CA GLY A 194 -12.22 19.60 -10.46
C GLY A 194 -12.57 19.62 -8.96
N LEU A 195 -12.88 20.80 -8.40
CA LEU A 195 -13.30 20.94 -7.00
C LEU A 195 -14.60 20.18 -6.71
N LEU A 196 -15.52 20.11 -7.68
CA LEU A 196 -16.73 19.30 -7.57
C LEU A 196 -16.40 17.81 -7.51
N ILE A 197 -15.48 17.33 -8.35
CA ILE A 197 -15.00 15.93 -8.34
C ILE A 197 -14.37 15.59 -7.00
N VAL A 198 -13.52 16.47 -6.45
CA VAL A 198 -12.92 16.29 -5.12
C VAL A 198 -13.98 16.06 -4.05
N LYS A 199 -15.03 16.89 -4.03
CA LYS A 199 -16.15 16.73 -3.09
C LYS A 199 -16.93 15.44 -3.33
N ALA A 200 -17.24 15.12 -4.58
CA ALA A 200 -17.96 13.90 -4.93
C ALA A 200 -17.23 12.65 -4.43
N VAL A 201 -15.93 12.61 -4.68
CA VAL A 201 -15.06 11.51 -4.29
C VAL A 201 -14.95 11.39 -2.77
N ALA A 202 -14.80 12.51 -2.06
CA ALA A 202 -14.85 12.54 -0.60
C ALA A 202 -16.17 11.95 -0.06
N THR A 203 -17.31 12.35 -0.62
CA THR A 203 -18.63 11.84 -0.24
C THR A 203 -18.77 10.35 -0.55
N ILE A 204 -18.27 9.88 -1.68
CA ILE A 204 -18.28 8.44 -2.04
C ILE A 204 -17.47 7.62 -1.04
N VAL A 205 -16.31 8.11 -0.61
CA VAL A 205 -15.50 7.42 0.41
C VAL A 205 -16.26 7.34 1.74
N ASP A 206 -16.93 8.43 2.15
CA ASP A 206 -17.72 8.47 3.38
C ASP A 206 -18.93 7.52 3.31
N THR A 207 -19.63 7.43 2.16
CA THR A 207 -20.74 6.49 1.97
C THR A 207 -20.26 5.05 1.94
N LEU A 208 -19.11 4.76 1.31
CA LEU A 208 -18.52 3.42 1.31
C LEU A 208 -18.13 2.98 2.72
N ASP A 209 -17.58 3.87 3.57
CA ASP A 209 -17.31 3.55 4.99
C ASP A 209 -18.61 3.19 5.73
N ALA A 210 -19.67 3.99 5.53
CA ALA A 210 -20.97 3.77 6.18
C ALA A 210 -21.64 2.46 5.70
N LEU A 211 -21.61 2.17 4.40
CA LEU A 211 -22.17 0.94 3.82
C LEU A 211 -21.38 -0.29 4.24
N SER A 212 -20.05 -0.20 4.31
CA SER A 212 -19.21 -1.30 4.75
C SER A 212 -19.57 -1.73 6.17
N LEU A 213 -19.86 -0.81 7.09
CA LEU A 213 -20.32 -1.14 8.44
C LEU A 213 -21.69 -1.81 8.46
N LYS A 214 -22.63 -1.35 7.62
CA LYS A 214 -24.02 -1.84 7.62
C LYS A 214 -24.15 -3.27 7.07
N TYR A 215 -23.31 -3.65 6.10
CA TYR A 215 -23.39 -4.94 5.40
C TYR A 215 -22.32 -5.96 5.81
N SER A 216 -21.41 -5.62 6.74
CA SER A 216 -20.36 -6.56 7.14
C SER A 216 -20.89 -7.65 8.07
N SER A 217 -20.94 -8.88 7.56
CA SER A 217 -21.26 -10.08 8.34
C SER A 217 -20.04 -10.56 9.12
N SER A 218 -20.31 -11.30 10.22
CA SER A 218 -19.36 -11.80 11.22
C SER A 218 -18.30 -12.77 10.66
N ASN A 219 -17.37 -12.28 9.82
CA ASN A 219 -16.25 -13.05 9.27
C ASN A 219 -14.93 -12.28 9.45
N ASN A 220 -13.78 -12.95 9.34
CA ASN A 220 -12.43 -12.38 9.55
C ASN A 220 -12.13 -11.05 8.81
N ILE A 221 -12.88 -10.77 7.73
CA ILE A 221 -12.80 -9.52 6.95
C ILE A 221 -13.14 -8.30 7.80
N LEU A 222 -14.04 -8.40 8.79
CA LEU A 222 -14.40 -7.29 9.67
C LEU A 222 -13.20 -6.81 10.51
N LYS A 223 -12.39 -7.73 11.04
CA LYS A 223 -11.19 -7.38 11.83
C LYS A 223 -10.16 -6.63 10.98
N LEU A 224 -9.95 -7.06 9.73
CA LEU A 224 -9.06 -6.37 8.80
C LEU A 224 -9.64 -4.99 8.44
N TYR A 225 -10.95 -4.90 8.21
CA TYR A 225 -11.63 -3.65 7.90
C TYR A 225 -11.54 -2.63 9.05
N GLU A 226 -11.91 -3.02 10.28
CA GLU A 226 -11.83 -2.16 11.47
C GLU A 226 -10.42 -1.59 11.67
N ARG A 227 -9.41 -2.40 11.37
CA ARG A 227 -8.02 -1.96 11.44
C ARG A 227 -7.65 -1.04 10.30
N LEU A 228 -8.03 -1.32 9.06
CA LEU A 228 -7.79 -0.43 7.92
C LEU A 228 -8.62 0.86 8.00
N ARG A 229 -9.67 0.91 8.83
CA ARG A 229 -10.58 2.05 8.94
C ARG A 229 -9.89 3.35 9.31
N HIS A 230 -8.87 3.31 10.18
CA HIS A 230 -8.11 4.52 10.52
C HIS A 230 -7.29 5.07 9.34
N LEU A 231 -7.10 4.29 8.26
CA LEU A 231 -6.48 4.75 7.02
C LEU A 231 -7.48 5.45 6.09
N ILE A 232 -8.80 5.35 6.32
CA ILE A 232 -9.81 6.02 5.48
C ILE A 232 -9.61 7.55 5.41
N PRO A 233 -9.35 8.26 6.54
CA PRO A 233 -8.99 9.68 6.49
C PRO A 233 -7.73 9.96 5.66
N LEU A 234 -6.72 9.08 5.72
CA LEU A 234 -5.50 9.21 4.92
C LEU A 234 -5.76 8.94 3.44
N LEU A 235 -6.55 7.93 3.09
CA LEU A 235 -7.00 7.64 1.74
C LEU A 235 -7.73 8.85 1.16
N LYS A 236 -8.66 9.43 1.92
CA LYS A 236 -9.40 10.65 1.54
C LYS A 236 -8.45 11.79 1.24
N LYS A 237 -7.48 12.07 2.12
CA LYS A 237 -6.48 13.12 1.92
C LYS A 237 -5.58 12.87 0.71
N CYS A 238 -5.11 11.65 0.52
CA CYS A 238 -4.28 11.29 -0.64
C CYS A 238 -5.06 11.48 -1.93
N LEU A 239 -6.32 11.05 -1.98
CA LEU A 239 -7.18 11.17 -3.13
C LEU A 239 -7.55 12.64 -3.43
N GLU A 240 -7.82 13.45 -2.40
CA GLU A 240 -7.97 14.90 -2.51
C GLU A 240 -6.71 15.53 -3.14
N TYR A 241 -5.51 15.20 -2.66
CA TYR A 241 -4.26 15.75 -3.20
C TYR A 241 -3.99 15.30 -4.64
N VAL A 242 -4.22 14.02 -4.98
CA VAL A 242 -4.07 13.53 -6.35
C VAL A 242 -5.00 14.28 -7.30
N LEU A 243 -6.25 14.51 -6.88
CA LEU A 243 -7.21 15.29 -7.66
C LEU A 243 -6.79 16.76 -7.79
N TYR A 244 -6.31 17.40 -6.72
CA TYR A 244 -5.78 18.77 -6.80
C TYR A 244 -4.60 18.88 -7.77
N VAL A 245 -3.66 17.93 -7.71
CA VAL A 245 -2.53 17.87 -8.64
C VAL A 245 -3.01 17.62 -10.08
N GLY A 246 -4.04 16.80 -10.27
CA GLY A 246 -4.71 16.61 -11.55
C GLY A 246 -5.35 17.90 -12.11
N ILE A 247 -6.00 18.70 -11.25
CA ILE A 247 -6.55 20.01 -11.63
C ILE A 247 -5.43 20.94 -12.09
N VAL A 248 -4.33 21.01 -11.32
CA VAL A 248 -3.16 21.81 -11.67
C VAL A 248 -2.61 21.37 -13.04
N ASN A 249 -2.50 20.07 -13.30
CA ASN A 249 -2.03 19.54 -14.58
C ASN A 249 -2.90 19.93 -15.78
N LEU A 250 -4.21 20.08 -15.58
CA LEU A 250 -5.13 20.47 -16.65
C LEU A 250 -5.14 22.00 -16.88
N VAL A 251 -4.82 22.79 -15.86
CA VAL A 251 -4.86 24.26 -15.89
C VAL A 251 -3.53 24.87 -16.34
N VAL A 252 -2.43 24.36 -15.81
CA VAL A 252 -1.09 24.92 -15.98
C VAL A 252 -0.61 24.98 -17.44
N PRO A 253 -0.84 23.97 -18.30
CA PRO A 253 -0.41 24.02 -19.71
C PRO A 253 -1.04 25.15 -20.51
N GLU A 254 -2.22 25.63 -20.11
CA GLU A 254 -2.92 26.76 -20.76
C GLU A 254 -2.24 28.11 -20.41
N ILE A 255 -1.29 28.14 -19.48
CA ILE A 255 -0.59 29.35 -19.03
C ILE A 255 0.91 29.20 -19.34
N ALA A 256 1.34 29.73 -20.49
CA ALA A 256 2.68 29.54 -21.04
C ALA A 256 3.86 29.76 -20.04
N PRO A 257 3.86 30.81 -19.18
CA PRO A 257 4.94 31.01 -18.20
C PRO A 257 5.15 29.89 -17.18
N ILE A 258 4.11 29.11 -16.87
CA ILE A 258 4.14 28.08 -15.81
C ILE A 258 3.96 26.66 -16.34
N ALA A 259 3.82 26.49 -17.66
CA ALA A 259 3.60 25.19 -18.29
C ALA A 259 4.62 24.11 -17.90
N TRP A 260 5.85 24.51 -17.57
CA TRP A 260 6.91 23.62 -17.07
C TRP A 260 6.56 22.85 -15.79
N ILE A 261 5.61 23.31 -14.97
CA ILE A 261 5.20 22.61 -13.74
C ILE A 261 4.51 21.27 -14.06
N SER A 262 3.84 21.16 -15.22
CA SER A 262 3.12 19.95 -15.64
C SER A 262 4.02 18.72 -15.82
N SER A 263 5.30 18.91 -16.11
CA SER A 263 6.25 17.80 -16.22
C SER A 263 6.50 17.09 -14.88
N TYR A 264 6.28 17.78 -13.76
CA TYR A 264 6.50 17.24 -12.41
C TYR A 264 5.24 16.60 -11.81
N THR A 265 4.06 16.89 -12.36
CA THR A 265 2.77 16.32 -11.93
C THR A 265 2.78 14.79 -11.79
N PRO A 266 3.22 13.99 -12.79
CA PRO A 266 3.17 12.53 -12.66
C PRO A 266 4.03 12.03 -11.49
N ASN A 267 5.20 12.64 -11.26
CA ASN A 267 6.10 12.27 -10.17
C ASN A 267 5.46 12.57 -8.80
N ILE A 268 4.78 13.73 -8.67
CA ILE A 268 4.07 14.09 -7.44
C ILE A 268 2.95 13.10 -7.13
N VAL A 269 2.14 12.71 -8.13
CA VAL A 269 1.07 11.71 -7.96
C VAL A 269 1.65 10.36 -7.53
N GLN A 270 2.76 9.94 -8.15
CA GLN A 270 3.44 8.69 -7.79
C GLN A 270 4.00 8.74 -6.37
N ILE A 271 4.58 9.87 -5.92
CA ILE A 271 5.07 10.04 -4.54
C ILE A 271 3.93 9.92 -3.52
N ILE A 272 2.79 10.57 -3.78
CA ILE A 272 1.60 10.44 -2.93
C ILE A 272 1.13 8.97 -2.88
N GLY A 273 1.13 8.29 -4.03
CA GLY A 273 0.81 6.87 -4.14
C GLY A 273 1.76 5.97 -3.32
N VAL A 274 3.07 6.20 -3.42
CA VAL A 274 4.08 5.47 -2.64
C VAL A 274 3.85 5.68 -1.15
N PHE A 275 3.60 6.91 -0.71
CA PHE A 275 3.32 7.18 0.71
C PHE A 275 2.06 6.45 1.19
N PHE A 276 0.97 6.49 0.41
CA PHE A 276 -0.27 5.79 0.75
C PHE A 276 -0.08 4.28 0.84
N ILE A 277 0.49 3.67 -0.22
CA ILE A 277 0.75 2.22 -0.29
C ILE A 277 1.66 1.78 0.87
N SER A 278 2.68 2.56 1.23
CA SER A 278 3.58 2.23 2.33
C SER A 278 2.86 2.14 3.67
N ASN A 279 1.93 3.06 3.95
CA ASN A 279 1.11 3.02 5.17
C ASN A 279 0.14 1.83 5.17
N VAL A 280 -0.46 1.51 4.02
CA VAL A 280 -1.29 0.31 3.86
C VAL A 280 -0.48 -0.96 4.11
N LEU A 281 0.73 -1.07 3.54
CA LEU A 281 1.61 -2.22 3.74
C LEU A 281 2.01 -2.40 5.22
N ILE A 282 2.27 -1.31 5.95
CA ILE A 282 2.58 -1.37 7.39
C ILE A 282 1.41 -1.95 8.18
N GLU A 283 0.20 -1.46 7.93
CA GLU A 283 -0.99 -1.96 8.63
C GLU A 283 -1.32 -3.41 8.29
N VAL A 284 -1.16 -3.80 7.02
CA VAL A 284 -1.29 -5.20 6.59
C VAL A 284 -0.23 -6.07 7.27
N ALA A 285 1.03 -5.63 7.33
CA ALA A 285 2.09 -6.36 8.03
C ALA A 285 1.75 -6.53 9.52
N TYR A 286 1.27 -5.48 10.18
CA TYR A 286 0.86 -5.53 11.58
C TYR A 286 -0.35 -6.45 11.80
N PHE A 287 -1.31 -6.45 10.88
CA PHE A 287 -2.46 -7.36 10.92
C PHE A 287 -2.02 -8.82 10.81
N ILE A 288 -1.15 -9.13 9.83
CA ILE A 288 -0.62 -10.49 9.66
C ILE A 288 0.10 -10.94 10.93
N LEU A 289 0.96 -10.08 11.51
CA LEU A 289 1.66 -10.38 12.76
C LEU A 289 0.70 -10.67 13.93
N ASP A 290 -0.44 -9.98 13.98
CA ASP A 290 -1.43 -10.16 15.04
C ASP A 290 -2.34 -11.36 14.84
N GLU A 291 -2.64 -11.72 13.60
CA GLU A 291 -3.40 -12.93 13.28
C GLU A 291 -2.56 -14.18 13.59
N PHE A 292 -1.27 -14.17 13.24
CA PHE A 292 -0.32 -15.20 13.67
C PHE A 292 -0.19 -15.27 15.20
N TYR A 293 -0.37 -14.14 15.89
CA TYR A 293 -0.36 -14.08 17.35
C TYR A 293 -1.62 -14.70 17.99
N LEU A 294 -2.82 -14.35 17.51
CA LEU A 294 -4.10 -14.81 18.10
C LEU A 294 -4.37 -16.30 17.86
N LYS A 295 -3.83 -16.88 16.79
CA LYS A 295 -4.02 -18.32 16.49
C LYS A 295 -3.19 -19.24 17.39
N ALA A 296 -2.21 -18.70 18.13
CA ALA A 296 -1.30 -19.46 18.99
C ALA A 296 -1.63 -19.32 20.50
N THR A 297 -2.92 -19.24 20.85
CA THR A 297 -3.44 -18.79 22.16
C THR A 297 -3.42 -19.85 23.29
N ASP A 298 -3.04 -21.11 23.04
CA ASP A 298 -2.97 -22.15 24.09
C ASP A 298 -1.60 -22.20 24.82
N ALA A 299 -1.08 -21.05 25.22
CA ALA A 299 0.33 -20.91 25.60
C ALA A 299 0.54 -20.40 27.04
N THR A 300 1.25 -21.20 27.85
CA THR A 300 1.69 -20.95 29.25
C THR A 300 2.34 -19.56 29.47
N GLY A 301 2.33 -19.08 30.73
CA GLY A 301 2.76 -17.70 31.10
C GLY A 301 4.15 -17.27 30.61
N ILE A 302 5.11 -18.18 30.45
CA ILE A 302 6.46 -17.91 29.94
C ILE A 302 6.44 -17.57 28.43
N GLN A 303 5.56 -18.23 27.65
CA GLN A 303 5.41 -17.93 26.23
C GLN A 303 4.80 -16.54 26.01
N ARG A 304 3.92 -16.08 26.91
CA ARG A 304 3.36 -14.73 26.88
C ARG A 304 4.43 -13.65 27.05
N GLN A 305 5.40 -13.86 27.95
CA GLN A 305 6.45 -12.88 28.24
C GLN A 305 7.49 -12.76 27.12
N LYS A 306 7.91 -13.88 26.50
CA LYS A 306 8.77 -13.87 25.29
C LYS A 306 8.09 -13.18 24.10
N ARG A 307 6.77 -13.27 23.99
CA ARG A 307 5.99 -12.66 22.89
C ARG A 307 5.86 -11.13 23.03
N LEU A 308 5.82 -10.60 24.25
CA LEU A 308 5.74 -9.15 24.50
C LEU A 308 6.99 -8.39 24.01
N THR A 309 8.14 -9.05 23.90
CA THR A 309 9.39 -8.42 23.45
C THR A 309 9.66 -8.62 21.96
N LEU A 310 9.33 -9.79 21.39
CA LEU A 310 9.59 -10.08 19.97
C LEU A 310 8.65 -9.33 19.01
N ILE A 311 7.37 -9.18 19.35
CA ILE A 311 6.38 -8.58 18.45
C ILE A 311 6.71 -7.10 18.15
N PRO A 312 7.00 -6.25 19.15
CA PRO A 312 7.38 -4.86 18.89
C PRO A 312 8.65 -4.73 18.04
N LEU A 313 9.60 -5.65 18.21
CA LEU A 313 10.83 -5.68 17.42
C LEU A 313 10.54 -5.98 15.94
N ILE A 314 9.77 -7.02 15.65
CA ILE A 314 9.40 -7.38 14.27
C ILE A 314 8.56 -6.29 13.61
N ARG A 315 7.61 -5.69 14.35
CA ARG A 315 6.83 -4.55 13.85
C ARG A 315 7.72 -3.35 13.49
N SER A 316 8.65 -3.00 14.38
CA SER A 316 9.58 -1.90 14.13
C SER A 316 10.46 -2.18 12.91
N PHE A 317 10.99 -3.41 12.81
CA PHE A 317 11.77 -3.83 11.65
C PHE A 317 10.98 -3.73 10.34
N ALA A 318 9.76 -4.28 10.29
CA ALA A 318 8.89 -4.22 9.11
C ALA A 318 8.58 -2.77 8.71
N LYS A 319 8.26 -1.90 9.68
CA LYS A 319 8.01 -0.47 9.46
C LYS A 319 9.22 0.23 8.85
N TYR A 320 10.41 0.06 9.43
CA TYR A 320 11.63 0.68 8.91
C TYR A 320 12.00 0.14 7.53
N PHE A 321 11.82 -1.15 7.29
CA PHE A 321 12.07 -1.76 5.99
C PHE A 321 11.13 -1.21 4.90
N ILE A 322 9.83 -1.09 5.19
CA ILE A 322 8.85 -0.52 4.25
C ILE A 322 9.17 0.96 3.98
N TYR A 323 9.48 1.76 5.01
CA TYR A 323 9.86 3.16 4.78
C TYR A 323 11.19 3.32 4.04
N PHE A 324 12.14 2.41 4.25
CA PHE A 324 13.39 2.41 3.49
C PHE A 324 13.13 2.20 1.99
N THR A 325 12.32 1.19 1.62
CA THR A 325 11.98 0.94 0.21
C THR A 325 11.13 2.06 -0.40
N ALA A 326 10.24 2.66 0.39
CA ALA A 326 9.49 3.84 -0.01
C ALA A 326 10.41 5.03 -0.30
N ALA A 327 11.37 5.31 0.58
CA ALA A 327 12.34 6.40 0.42
C ALA A 327 13.19 6.20 -0.84
N VAL A 328 13.71 5.00 -1.07
CA VAL A 328 14.46 4.65 -2.29
C VAL A 328 13.63 4.88 -3.55
N THR A 329 12.35 4.50 -3.52
CA THR A 329 11.42 4.71 -4.63
C THR A 329 11.21 6.21 -4.88
N VAL A 330 10.98 7.00 -3.83
CA VAL A 330 10.81 8.45 -3.92
C VAL A 330 12.06 9.13 -4.50
N LEU A 331 13.27 8.72 -4.10
CA LEU A 331 14.53 9.23 -4.66
C LEU A 331 14.59 9.07 -6.18
N LYS A 332 14.23 7.88 -6.68
CA LYS A 332 14.16 7.61 -8.11
C LYS A 332 13.15 8.52 -8.82
N LEU A 333 12.00 8.80 -8.20
CA LEU A 333 10.96 9.67 -8.77
C LEU A 333 11.37 11.13 -8.87
N ILE A 334 12.25 11.60 -7.99
CA ILE A 334 12.80 12.97 -8.05
C ILE A 334 14.07 13.05 -8.90
N GLY A 335 14.48 11.96 -9.56
CA GLY A 335 15.62 11.91 -10.46
C GLY A 335 16.97 11.69 -9.78
N ILE A 336 16.99 11.29 -8.50
CA ILE A 336 18.21 10.91 -7.79
C ILE A 336 18.43 9.41 -7.98
N ASP A 337 19.62 9.01 -8.44
CA ASP A 337 19.97 7.61 -8.60
C ASP A 337 20.02 6.89 -7.23
N PRO A 338 19.19 5.86 -6.98
CA PRO A 338 19.22 5.12 -5.73
C PRO A 338 20.41 4.15 -5.61
N ALA A 339 21.18 3.92 -6.68
CA ALA A 339 22.24 2.92 -6.70
C ALA A 339 23.26 3.04 -5.56
N PRO A 340 23.76 4.24 -5.17
CA PRO A 340 24.70 4.36 -4.05
C PRO A 340 24.11 3.94 -2.70
N ILE A 341 22.85 4.28 -2.44
CA ILE A 341 22.15 3.90 -1.21
C ILE A 341 21.88 2.40 -1.19
N LEU A 342 21.46 1.84 -2.33
CA LEU A 342 21.27 0.40 -2.47
C LEU A 342 22.58 -0.38 -2.34
N ALA A 343 23.68 0.14 -2.86
CA ALA A 343 25.01 -0.45 -2.68
C ALA A 343 25.44 -0.44 -1.21
N GLY A 344 25.28 0.69 -0.51
CA GLY A 344 25.54 0.79 0.92
C GLY A 344 24.66 -0.14 1.76
N ALA A 345 23.36 -0.20 1.46
CA ALA A 345 22.43 -1.14 2.09
C ALA A 345 22.79 -2.60 1.79
N GLY A 346 23.33 -2.89 0.61
CA GLY A 346 23.85 -4.20 0.24
C GLY A 346 25.01 -4.64 1.14
N ILE A 347 25.97 -3.75 1.42
CA ILE A 347 27.09 -4.04 2.35
C ILE A 347 26.56 -4.34 3.75
N VAL A 348 25.62 -3.52 4.26
CA VAL A 348 24.97 -3.76 5.55
C VAL A 348 24.23 -5.10 5.53
N GLY A 349 23.52 -5.40 4.43
CA GLY A 349 22.82 -6.68 4.23
C GLY A 349 23.76 -7.88 4.28
N ILE A 350 24.95 -7.79 3.67
CA ILE A 350 25.98 -8.84 3.74
C ILE A 350 26.46 -9.00 5.18
N ALA A 351 26.77 -7.90 5.88
CA ALA A 351 27.22 -7.96 7.27
C ALA A 351 26.18 -8.62 8.20
N VAL A 352 24.90 -8.23 8.05
CA VAL A 352 23.78 -8.84 8.78
C VAL A 352 23.60 -10.32 8.39
N GLY A 353 23.71 -10.64 7.09
CA GLY A 353 23.61 -12.01 6.58
C GLY A 353 24.70 -12.93 7.13
N LEU A 354 25.95 -12.46 7.18
CA LEU A 354 27.07 -13.18 7.79
C LEU A 354 26.85 -13.36 9.30
N GLY A 355 26.35 -12.33 10.00
CA GLY A 355 26.01 -12.44 11.42
C GLY A 355 24.86 -13.44 11.70
N ALA A 356 23.91 -13.57 10.77
CA ALA A 356 22.77 -14.46 10.87
C ALA A 356 23.01 -15.85 10.26
N GLN A 357 24.18 -16.12 9.66
CA GLN A 357 24.48 -17.35 8.93
C GLN A 357 24.18 -18.61 9.76
N ASN A 358 24.61 -18.62 11.02
CA ASN A 358 24.40 -19.76 11.91
C ASN A 358 22.91 -20.01 12.17
N LEU A 359 22.09 -18.97 12.33
CA LEU A 359 20.64 -19.12 12.51
C LEU A 359 19.99 -19.77 11.28
N ILE A 360 20.41 -19.36 10.09
CA ILE A 360 19.90 -19.93 8.84
C ILE A 360 20.31 -21.41 8.75
N ASN A 361 21.57 -21.73 9.03
CA ASN A 361 22.06 -23.11 9.06
C ASN A 361 21.26 -23.98 10.04
N ASP A 362 21.02 -23.48 11.26
CA ASP A 362 20.24 -24.19 12.28
C ASP A 362 18.83 -24.54 11.80
N VAL A 363 18.14 -23.59 11.17
CA VAL A 363 16.77 -23.78 10.67
C VAL A 363 16.73 -24.79 9.52
N VAL A 364 17.68 -24.70 8.58
CA VAL A 364 17.76 -25.61 7.44
C VAL A 364 18.08 -27.04 7.90
N CYS A 365 19.07 -27.21 8.78
CA CYS A 365 19.39 -28.51 9.36
C CYS A 365 18.22 -29.08 10.16
N GLY A 366 17.52 -28.25 10.95
CA GLY A 366 16.32 -28.66 11.68
C GLY A 366 15.19 -29.14 10.77
N PHE A 367 14.96 -28.44 9.65
CA PHE A 367 14.01 -28.88 8.63
C PHE A 367 14.37 -30.26 8.08
N PHE A 368 15.64 -30.52 7.73
CA PHE A 368 16.06 -31.84 7.23
C PHE A 368 15.96 -32.95 8.27
N ILE A 369 16.29 -32.68 9.54
CA ILE A 369 16.11 -33.65 10.63
C ILE A 369 14.66 -34.12 10.71
N LEU A 370 13.71 -33.18 10.63
CA LEU A 370 12.26 -33.47 10.65
C LEU A 370 11.77 -34.12 9.36
N PHE A 371 12.25 -33.65 8.19
CA PHE A 371 11.79 -34.11 6.90
C PHE A 371 12.27 -35.54 6.59
N GLU A 372 13.54 -35.85 6.89
CA GLU A 372 14.14 -37.15 6.64
C GLU A 372 14.01 -38.12 7.83
N ASN A 373 13.47 -37.64 8.96
CA ASN A 373 13.31 -38.40 10.20
C ASN A 373 14.61 -39.07 10.64
N TYR A 374 15.74 -38.34 10.67
CA TYR A 374 17.03 -38.90 11.10
C TYR A 374 16.94 -39.55 12.48
N TYR A 375 16.22 -38.92 13.40
CA TYR A 375 15.79 -39.44 14.67
C TYR A 375 14.45 -38.81 15.06
N LEU A 376 13.72 -39.46 15.94
CA LEU A 376 12.40 -39.03 16.41
C LEU A 376 12.43 -38.70 17.90
N VAL A 377 11.41 -38.00 18.37
CA VAL A 377 11.18 -37.79 19.81
C VAL A 377 11.00 -39.16 20.47
N GLY A 378 11.80 -39.41 21.52
CA GLY A 378 11.88 -40.70 22.21
C GLY A 378 13.03 -41.60 21.78
N ASP A 379 13.72 -41.29 20.67
CA ASP A 379 14.91 -42.05 20.28
C ASP A 379 16.09 -41.79 21.24
N TYR A 380 16.88 -42.83 21.50
CA TYR A 380 18.17 -42.71 22.18
C TYR A 380 19.24 -42.48 21.12
N ILE A 381 19.89 -41.32 21.18
CA ILE A 381 20.88 -40.91 20.19
C ILE A 381 22.19 -40.49 20.87
N GLU A 382 23.27 -40.61 20.11
CA GLU A 382 24.51 -39.89 20.34
C GLU A 382 24.75 -38.99 19.13
N ALA A 383 24.92 -37.69 19.38
CA ALA A 383 25.08 -36.67 18.36
C ALA A 383 26.17 -35.67 18.77
N GLY A 384 27.02 -35.28 17.83
CA GLY A 384 28.10 -34.33 18.08
C GLY A 384 29.02 -34.17 16.88
N LYS A 385 29.85 -33.12 16.91
CA LYS A 385 31.01 -33.01 16.02
C LYS A 385 32.15 -33.81 16.65
N LEU A 386 32.96 -34.49 15.82
CA LEU A 386 34.07 -35.32 16.30
C LEU A 386 35.06 -34.61 17.25
N GLU A 387 35.12 -33.28 17.22
CA GLU A 387 36.04 -32.46 18.01
C GLU A 387 35.40 -31.86 19.28
N GLU A 388 34.09 -32.00 19.46
CA GLU A 388 33.34 -31.44 20.59
C GLU A 388 32.80 -32.54 21.50
N ARG A 389 32.24 -32.15 22.66
CA ARG A 389 31.62 -33.09 23.61
C ARG A 389 30.47 -33.83 22.93
N ASN A 390 30.56 -35.16 22.81
CA ASN A 390 29.46 -35.98 22.32
C ASN A 390 28.26 -35.87 23.25
N ILE A 391 27.09 -35.66 22.66
CA ILE A 391 25.83 -35.51 23.38
C ILE A 391 25.05 -36.80 23.23
N GLU A 392 24.88 -37.49 24.35
CA GLU A 392 24.19 -38.77 24.42
C GLU A 392 22.91 -38.63 25.26
N GLY A 393 21.83 -39.27 24.83
CA GLY A 393 20.61 -39.37 25.61
C GLY A 393 19.33 -39.56 24.79
N ILE A 394 18.18 -39.41 25.47
CA ILE A 394 16.85 -39.54 24.86
C ILE A 394 16.41 -38.18 24.30
N VAL A 395 15.93 -38.15 23.06
CA VAL A 395 15.39 -36.94 22.44
C VAL A 395 14.04 -36.60 23.08
N GLU A 396 13.96 -35.45 23.76
CA GLU A 396 12.71 -34.95 24.37
C GLU A 396 11.90 -34.07 23.42
N ALA A 397 12.58 -33.26 22.61
CA ALA A 397 11.92 -32.35 21.68
C ALA A 397 12.83 -32.02 20.50
N ILE A 398 12.21 -31.86 19.32
CA ILE A 398 12.86 -31.38 18.11
C ILE A 398 12.17 -30.07 17.73
N GLU A 399 12.84 -28.95 17.97
CA GLU A 399 12.40 -27.63 17.53
C GLU A 399 13.08 -27.28 16.19
N LEU A 400 12.57 -26.24 15.51
CA LEU A 400 13.10 -25.85 14.21
C LEU A 400 14.59 -25.45 14.26
N ARG A 401 15.03 -24.80 15.34
CA ARG A 401 16.43 -24.35 15.52
C ARG A 401 17.26 -25.28 16.41
N THR A 402 16.62 -25.97 17.36
CA THR A 402 17.32 -26.70 18.42
C THR A 402 16.72 -28.08 18.67
N THR A 403 17.56 -29.03 19.06
CA THR A 403 17.14 -30.35 19.55
C THR A 403 17.45 -30.46 21.03
N HIS A 404 16.52 -31.02 21.80
CA HIS A 404 16.65 -31.24 23.24
C HIS A 404 16.88 -32.72 23.52
N VAL A 405 17.99 -33.03 24.16
CA VAL A 405 18.42 -34.40 24.50
C VAL A 405 18.61 -34.52 26.01
N ARG A 406 17.95 -35.48 26.64
CA ARG A 406 18.06 -35.76 28.08
C ARG A 406 19.08 -36.86 28.32
N HIS A 407 20.17 -36.51 28.99
CA HIS A 407 21.16 -37.48 29.44
C HIS A 407 20.55 -38.46 30.45
N PRO A 408 21.00 -39.73 30.52
CA PRO A 408 20.56 -40.68 31.56
C PRO A 408 20.73 -40.17 33.00
N ASP A 409 21.70 -39.30 33.24
CA ASP A 409 21.92 -38.64 34.55
C ASP A 409 20.94 -37.48 34.83
N GLY A 410 19.95 -37.25 33.96
CA GLY A 410 18.90 -36.25 34.12
C GLY A 410 19.19 -34.85 33.56
N GLN A 411 20.38 -34.62 33.01
CA GLN A 411 20.78 -33.31 32.43
C GLN A 411 20.08 -33.06 31.09
N LEU A 412 19.48 -31.87 30.90
CA LEU A 412 18.95 -31.45 29.59
C LEU A 412 20.05 -30.79 28.77
N GLN A 413 20.32 -31.34 27.60
CA GLN A 413 21.29 -30.81 26.64
C GLN A 413 20.52 -30.19 25.47
N ILE A 414 20.77 -28.90 25.21
CA ILE A 414 20.10 -28.14 24.13
C ILE A 414 21.15 -27.86 23.05
N ILE A 415 20.93 -28.39 21.86
CA ILE A 415 21.89 -28.33 20.76
C ILE A 415 21.28 -27.54 19.62
N ARG A 416 22.09 -26.70 18.97
CA ARG A 416 21.70 -26.09 17.70
C ARG A 416 21.71 -27.15 16.60
N ASN A 417 20.65 -27.23 15.81
CA ASN A 417 20.54 -28.22 14.76
C ASN A 417 21.66 -28.09 13.71
N GLY A 418 22.20 -26.89 13.50
CA GLY A 418 23.31 -26.63 12.58
C GLY A 418 24.68 -27.10 13.10
N ASP A 419 24.79 -27.42 14.40
CA ASP A 419 25.99 -28.00 14.99
C ASP A 419 25.93 -29.52 15.10
N ILE A 420 24.80 -30.14 14.76
CA ILE A 420 24.67 -31.58 14.80
C ILE A 420 25.51 -32.18 13.66
N GLY A 421 26.60 -32.84 14.05
CA GLY A 421 27.49 -33.55 13.15
C GLY A 421 26.97 -34.96 12.86
N SER A 422 27.78 -35.97 13.14
CA SER A 422 27.38 -37.36 12.99
C SER A 422 26.33 -37.75 14.04
N ILE A 423 25.34 -38.52 13.60
CA ILE A 423 24.26 -39.02 14.46
C ILE A 423 24.37 -40.54 14.51
N VAL A 424 24.43 -41.09 15.72
CA VAL A 424 24.27 -42.51 16.00
C VAL A 424 22.92 -42.70 16.68
N ASN A 425 22.02 -43.43 16.04
CA ASN A 425 20.69 -43.70 16.58
C ASN A 425 20.62 -45.15 17.09
N PHE A 426 20.47 -45.32 18.40
CA PHE A 426 20.40 -46.63 19.07
C PHE A 426 18.97 -47.20 19.11
N SER A 427 17.99 -46.44 18.62
CA SER A 427 16.55 -46.72 18.64
C SER A 427 15.96 -47.16 17.28
N LYS A 428 16.77 -47.26 16.21
CA LYS A 428 16.30 -47.70 14.89
C LYS A 428 16.60 -49.18 14.59
N GLN A 429 15.60 -49.86 14.02
CA GLN A 429 15.65 -51.24 13.48
C GLN A 429 16.14 -52.33 14.45
N TYR A 430 17.45 -52.41 14.69
CA TYR A 430 18.08 -53.35 15.60
C TYR A 430 19.41 -52.79 16.09
N ILE A 431 19.89 -53.32 17.21
CA ILE A 431 21.23 -53.02 17.72
C ILE A 431 21.88 -54.29 18.26
N TYR A 432 23.21 -54.36 18.24
CA TYR A 432 23.94 -55.45 18.86
C TYR A 432 24.30 -55.12 20.31
N ALA A 433 23.87 -55.98 21.24
CA ALA A 433 24.46 -56.05 22.56
C ALA A 433 25.84 -56.72 22.45
N ARG A 434 26.90 -55.90 22.49
CA ARG A 434 28.29 -56.36 22.42
C ARG A 434 28.81 -56.68 23.83
N VAL A 435 29.28 -57.91 24.05
CA VAL A 435 29.93 -58.31 25.30
C VAL A 435 31.28 -58.94 24.98
N GLU A 436 32.32 -58.44 25.63
CA GLU A 436 33.67 -59.00 25.53
C GLU A 436 33.90 -59.91 26.73
N ILE A 437 34.32 -61.14 26.49
CA ILE A 437 34.80 -62.06 27.54
C ILE A 437 36.28 -62.34 27.33
N ARG A 438 37.01 -62.43 28.43
CA ARG A 438 38.41 -62.82 28.44
C ARG A 438 38.54 -64.26 28.94
N VAL A 439 39.08 -65.15 28.11
CA VAL A 439 39.32 -66.56 28.46
C VAL A 439 40.81 -66.88 28.43
N SER A 440 41.27 -67.86 29.21
CA SER A 440 42.68 -68.29 29.19
C SER A 440 43.06 -68.91 27.85
N TYR A 441 44.35 -68.82 27.47
CA TYR A 441 44.90 -69.50 26.29
C TYR A 441 44.70 -71.02 26.32
N ASP A 442 44.70 -71.61 27.51
CA ASP A 442 44.53 -73.05 27.72
C ASP A 442 43.05 -73.49 27.65
N SER A 443 42.12 -72.54 27.50
CA SER A 443 40.69 -72.84 27.44
C SER A 443 40.32 -73.49 26.11
N ASN A 444 39.53 -74.57 26.16
CA ASN A 444 38.99 -75.20 24.95
C ASN A 444 37.93 -74.29 24.30
N LEU A 445 38.31 -73.60 23.21
CA LEU A 445 37.45 -72.65 22.52
C LEU A 445 36.18 -73.28 21.93
N ASP A 446 36.25 -74.52 21.42
CA ASP A 446 35.06 -75.22 20.91
C ASP A 446 34.03 -75.48 22.02
N ARG A 447 34.50 -75.75 23.25
CA ARG A 447 33.63 -75.87 24.43
C ARG A 447 33.02 -74.52 24.79
N VAL A 448 33.82 -73.45 24.79
CA VAL A 448 33.35 -72.08 25.07
C VAL A 448 32.28 -71.65 24.05
N TYR A 449 32.52 -71.88 22.75
CA TYR A 449 31.59 -71.50 21.68
C TYR A 449 30.25 -72.22 21.82
N ARG A 450 30.27 -73.55 21.98
CA ARG A 450 29.05 -74.34 22.21
C ARG A 450 28.27 -73.89 23.44
N LEU A 451 28.98 -73.53 24.52
CA LEU A 451 28.36 -73.07 25.75
C LEU A 451 27.69 -71.70 25.57
N VAL A 452 28.37 -70.75 24.92
CA VAL A 452 27.82 -69.43 24.62
C VAL A 452 26.62 -69.53 23.69
N GLU A 453 26.67 -70.39 22.67
CA GLU A 453 25.53 -70.65 21.78
C GLU A 453 24.33 -71.24 22.54
N LYS A 454 24.57 -72.22 23.43
CA LYS A 454 23.52 -72.79 24.28
C LYS A 454 22.88 -71.76 25.20
N VAL A 455 23.70 -70.91 25.83
CA VAL A 455 23.22 -69.77 26.64
C VAL A 455 22.44 -68.78 25.77
N GLY A 456 22.89 -68.54 24.54
CA GLY A 456 22.23 -67.64 23.58
C GLY A 456 20.85 -68.10 23.16
N GLU A 457 20.67 -69.39 22.88
CA GLU A 457 19.37 -69.98 22.56
C GLU A 457 18.42 -69.91 23.75
N GLN A 458 18.90 -70.27 24.95
CA GLN A 458 18.09 -70.19 26.17
C GLN A 458 17.67 -68.74 26.46
N LEU A 459 18.61 -67.79 26.36
CA LEU A 459 18.34 -66.38 26.63
C LEU A 459 17.33 -65.80 25.64
N LYS A 460 17.33 -66.25 24.39
CA LYS A 460 16.33 -65.82 23.39
C LYS A 460 14.92 -66.28 23.75
N ILE A 461 14.77 -67.44 24.38
CA ILE A 461 13.47 -67.94 24.87
C ILE A 461 13.01 -67.10 26.07
N ASP A 462 13.93 -66.78 26.97
CA ASP A 462 13.64 -66.10 28.24
C ASP A 462 13.41 -64.59 28.05
N GLU A 463 14.05 -63.95 27.06
CA GLU A 463 13.97 -62.51 26.83
C GLU A 463 13.35 -62.13 25.46
N PRO A 464 12.13 -61.58 25.41
CA PRO A 464 11.43 -61.24 24.17
C PRO A 464 12.05 -60.06 23.41
N ASP A 465 13.03 -59.37 24.00
CA ASP A 465 13.75 -58.25 23.39
C ASP A 465 14.93 -58.70 22.51
N ILE A 466 15.22 -60.01 22.46
CA ILE A 466 16.24 -60.60 21.59
C ILE A 466 15.64 -61.01 20.24
N LEU A 467 16.25 -60.55 19.15
CA LEU A 467 15.81 -60.83 17.78
C LEU A 467 16.53 -62.06 17.20
N GLU A 468 17.84 -62.16 17.40
CA GLU A 468 18.66 -63.30 17.01
C GLU A 468 19.46 -63.79 18.22
N PRO A 469 19.65 -65.13 18.37
CA PRO A 469 20.32 -65.69 19.53
C PRO A 469 21.77 -65.19 19.61
N THR A 470 22.31 -65.21 20.82
CA THR A 470 23.69 -64.80 21.07
C THR A 470 24.66 -65.69 20.30
N ARG A 471 25.59 -65.08 19.57
CA ARG A 471 26.66 -65.77 18.84
C ARG A 471 28.02 -65.24 19.21
N VAL A 472 29.03 -66.10 19.11
CA VAL A 472 30.43 -65.68 19.19
C VAL A 472 30.85 -65.17 17.82
N ALA A 473 31.30 -63.92 17.73
CA ALA A 473 31.84 -63.36 16.50
C ALA A 473 33.23 -63.94 16.17
N GLY A 474 34.02 -64.23 17.21
CA GLY A 474 35.35 -64.82 17.13
C GLY A 474 36.29 -64.25 18.18
N ILE A 475 37.58 -64.50 18.00
CA ILE A 475 38.67 -63.88 18.76
C ILE A 475 38.91 -62.49 18.16
N GLU A 476 38.70 -61.44 18.95
CA GLU A 476 38.91 -60.04 18.53
C GLU A 476 40.36 -59.60 18.78
N ASN A 477 40.99 -60.08 19.86
CA ASN A 477 42.38 -59.80 20.17
C ASN A 477 43.06 -60.91 21.00
N PHE A 478 44.37 -61.05 20.82
CA PHE A 478 45.27 -61.85 21.65
C PHE A 478 45.90 -60.94 22.71
N GLY A 479 45.43 -61.02 23.96
CA GLY A 479 46.01 -60.28 25.08
C GLY A 479 47.21 -61.02 25.68
N ASP A 480 47.95 -60.37 26.59
CA ASP A 480 49.20 -60.92 27.15
C ASP A 480 49.02 -62.32 27.78
N ASN A 481 47.90 -62.55 28.46
CA ASN A 481 47.58 -63.80 29.17
C ASN A 481 46.14 -64.29 28.93
N HIS A 482 45.43 -63.74 27.95
CA HIS A 482 44.04 -64.10 27.66
C HIS A 482 43.68 -63.90 26.19
N LEU A 483 42.68 -64.64 25.73
CA LEU A 483 42.00 -64.41 24.47
C LEU A 483 40.75 -63.56 24.71
N LEU A 484 40.60 -62.47 23.95
CA LEU A 484 39.42 -61.62 24.00
C LEU A 484 38.41 -62.10 22.95
N LEU A 485 37.31 -62.67 23.44
CA LEU A 485 36.21 -63.17 22.63
C LEU A 485 35.10 -62.12 22.56
N LEU A 486 34.69 -61.78 21.34
CA LEU A 486 33.56 -60.88 21.11
C LEU A 486 32.28 -61.69 20.94
N ILE A 487 31.29 -61.34 21.75
CA ILE A 487 29.97 -61.96 21.74
C ILE A 487 28.95 -60.91 21.32
N LEU A 488 28.10 -61.28 20.36
CA LEU A 488 27.09 -60.41 19.77
C LEU A 488 25.70 -61.03 19.95
N THR A 489 24.78 -60.24 20.48
CA THR A 489 23.35 -60.57 20.51
C THR A 489 22.58 -59.49 19.79
N LYS A 490 21.77 -59.84 18.77
CA LYS A 490 20.94 -58.86 18.07
C LYS A 490 19.67 -58.63 18.88
N VAL A 491 19.43 -57.38 19.28
CA VAL A 491 18.33 -57.02 20.17
C VAL A 491 17.49 -55.90 19.58
N LYS A 492 16.29 -55.74 20.13
CA LYS A 492 15.43 -54.60 19.82
C LYS A 492 16.13 -53.28 20.17
N PRO A 493 15.79 -52.20 19.45
CA PRO A 493 16.43 -50.91 19.69
C PRO A 493 16.28 -50.42 21.14
N GLY A 494 17.29 -49.72 21.64
CA GLY A 494 17.33 -49.22 23.03
C GLY A 494 17.56 -50.26 24.13
N LYS A 495 17.62 -51.56 23.82
CA LYS A 495 17.75 -52.63 24.84
C LYS A 495 19.17 -53.16 25.06
N HIS A 496 20.12 -52.77 24.20
CA HIS A 496 21.50 -53.29 24.22
C HIS A 496 22.19 -53.18 25.59
N LEU A 497 22.09 -52.06 26.30
CA LEU A 497 22.73 -51.89 27.62
C LEU A 497 22.14 -52.83 28.69
N HIS A 498 20.82 -53.05 28.65
CA HIS A 498 20.15 -53.97 29.56
C HIS A 498 20.59 -55.41 29.28
N ILE A 499 20.51 -55.84 28.01
CA ILE A 499 20.88 -57.20 27.60
C ILE A 499 22.38 -57.45 27.81
N GLN A 500 23.27 -56.46 27.61
CA GLN A 500 24.69 -56.59 27.95
C GLN A 500 24.91 -56.94 29.43
N ARG A 501 24.15 -56.32 30.35
CA ARG A 501 24.27 -56.59 31.79
C ARG A 501 23.74 -57.99 32.14
N VAL A 502 22.60 -58.37 31.58
CA VAL A 502 22.01 -59.71 31.75
C VAL A 502 22.96 -60.78 31.22
N LEU A 503 23.46 -60.59 30.00
CA LEU A 503 24.37 -61.52 29.33
C LEU A 503 25.69 -61.67 30.11
N ARG A 504 26.31 -60.57 30.57
CA ARG A 504 27.51 -60.63 31.43
C ARG A 504 27.29 -61.44 32.70
N LYS A 505 26.13 -61.30 33.34
CA LYS A 505 25.78 -62.05 34.56
C LYS A 505 25.64 -63.55 34.24
N ILE A 506 24.84 -63.90 33.25
CA ILE A 506 24.58 -65.30 32.90
C ILE A 506 25.87 -65.99 32.47
N LEU A 507 26.67 -65.35 31.61
CA LEU A 507 27.95 -65.91 31.15
C LEU A 507 28.92 -66.15 32.32
N LYS A 508 28.99 -65.23 33.28
CA LYS A 508 29.79 -65.41 34.49
C LYS A 508 29.33 -66.63 35.29
N ASP A 509 28.04 -66.75 35.52
CA ASP A 509 27.47 -67.84 36.32
C ASP A 509 27.66 -69.20 35.60
N THR A 510 27.46 -69.25 34.28
CA THR A 510 27.63 -70.48 33.48
C THR A 510 29.10 -70.90 33.38
N PHE A 511 30.04 -69.97 33.18
CA PHE A 511 31.46 -70.33 33.07
C PHE A 511 32.02 -70.82 34.41
N ASN A 512 31.53 -70.29 35.53
CA ASN A 512 31.86 -70.81 36.86
C ASN A 512 31.35 -72.25 37.07
N GLN A 513 30.14 -72.57 36.60
CA GLN A 513 29.57 -73.92 36.71
C GLN A 513 30.32 -74.96 35.86
N GLU A 514 30.83 -74.54 34.70
CA GLU A 514 31.53 -75.40 33.74
C GLU A 514 33.06 -75.42 33.94
N GLU A 515 33.56 -74.78 35.00
CA GLU A 515 34.98 -74.66 35.35
C GLU A 515 35.84 -74.01 34.24
N ILE A 516 35.25 -73.07 33.48
CA ILE A 516 35.97 -72.30 32.46
C ILE A 516 36.55 -71.05 33.12
N GLU A 517 37.88 -70.90 33.07
CA GLU A 517 38.56 -69.76 33.71
C GLU A 517 38.35 -68.46 32.93
N ILE A 518 37.56 -67.56 33.53
CA ILE A 518 37.46 -66.16 33.09
C ILE A 518 38.67 -65.40 33.65
N TYR A 519 39.47 -64.84 32.74
CA TYR A 519 40.63 -64.04 33.13
C TYR A 519 40.19 -62.72 33.78
N GLY A 520 40.54 -62.51 35.05
CA GLY A 520 40.17 -61.32 35.85
C GLY A 520 39.12 -61.56 36.93
N SER A 521 38.51 -62.75 37.02
CA SER A 521 37.77 -63.17 38.22
C SER A 521 38.75 -63.86 39.15
N SER A 522 39.37 -63.12 40.08
CA SER A 522 40.23 -63.72 41.10
C SER A 522 39.50 -64.86 41.80
N LYS A 523 39.99 -66.09 41.65
CA LYS A 523 39.81 -67.13 42.66
C LYS A 523 40.65 -66.67 43.86
N ASN A 524 40.04 -65.89 44.76
CA ASN A 524 40.58 -65.83 46.12
C ASN A 524 40.33 -67.21 46.73
N SER A 525 41.43 -67.97 46.78
CA SER A 525 41.64 -69.15 47.63
C SER A 525 41.28 -68.89 49.08
#